data_AF-A0A352B1A5-F1
#
_entry.id   AF-A0A352B1A5-F1
#
_cell.length_a   1.000
_cell.length_b   1.000
_cell.length_c   1.000
_cell.angle_alpha   90.00
_cell.angle_beta   90.00
_cell.angle_gamma   90.00
#
_symmetry.space_group_name_H-M   'P 1'
#
loop_
_entity.id
_entity.type
_entity.pdbx_description
1 polymer ?
#
loop_
_entity_poly.entity_id
_entity_poly.type
_entity_poly.pdbx_seq_one_letter_code
_entity_poly.pdbx_strand_id
1 'polypeptide(L)' 'HEFGGLALASADLMALTLLTPPGEKGADVVCGTTQRFGVPMGFGGPHAGYLAVREKLERTMPGRLVGVSVDA' A
#
# COMPACT_ATOMS: atom_id res chain seq x y z
N HIS A 1 0.29 7.87 -17.20
CA HIS A 1 -0.08 9.27 -16.91
C HIS A 1 -0.43 10.11 -18.13
N GLU A 2 0.30 10.03 -19.26
CA GLU A 2 0.05 10.88 -20.44
C GLU A 2 -1.42 10.92 -20.91
N PHE A 3 -2.12 9.79 -20.84
CA PHE A 3 -3.53 9.67 -21.22
C PHE A 3 -4.51 9.83 -20.03
N GLY A 4 -4.07 10.46 -18.94
CA GLY A 4 -4.87 10.64 -17.72
C GLY A 4 -5.06 9.38 -16.86
N GLY A 5 -4.47 8.26 -17.26
CA GLY A 5 -4.51 7.01 -16.49
C GLY A 5 -3.61 7.04 -15.24
N LEU A 6 -4.07 6.35 -14.19
CA LEU A 6 -3.32 6.11 -12.95
C LEU A 6 -2.44 4.85 -13.06
N ALA A 7 -1.23 4.92 -12.50
CA ALA A 7 -0.31 3.81 -12.40
C ALA A 7 -0.48 3.09 -11.05
N LEU A 8 -0.77 1.78 -11.10
CA LEU A 8 -0.93 0.93 -9.92
C LEU A 8 0.14 -0.16 -9.91
N ALA A 9 0.77 -0.36 -8.75
CA ALA A 9 1.79 -1.40 -8.55
C ALA A 9 1.39 -2.34 -7.41
N SER A 10 1.44 -3.65 -7.68
CA SER A 10 1.47 -4.66 -6.60
C SER A 10 2.94 -4.92 -6.24
N ALA A 11 3.30 -4.80 -4.96
CA ALA A 11 4.68 -4.96 -4.52
C ALA A 11 4.81 -5.77 -3.23
N ASP A 12 5.96 -6.42 -3.06
CA ASP A 12 6.32 -7.17 -1.86
C ASP A 12 7.16 -6.29 -0.93
N LEU A 13 6.68 -6.03 0.29
CA LEU A 13 7.35 -5.14 1.24
C LEU A 13 8.76 -5.61 1.62
N MET A 14 9.03 -6.92 1.63
CA MET A 14 10.36 -7.47 1.90
C MET A 14 11.30 -7.22 0.71
N ALA A 15 10.81 -7.36 -0.52
CA ALA A 15 11.60 -7.01 -1.71
C ALA A 15 11.93 -5.51 -1.78
N LEU A 16 11.00 -4.66 -1.35
CA LEU A 16 11.19 -3.20 -1.30
C LEU A 16 12.22 -2.73 -0.27
N THR A 17 12.76 -3.64 0.57
CA THR A 17 13.92 -3.31 1.40
C THR A 17 15.23 -3.21 0.60
N LEU A 18 15.26 -3.74 -0.63
CA LEU A 18 16.41 -3.73 -1.53
C LEU A 18 16.14 -3.00 -2.86
N LEU A 19 14.88 -2.98 -3.30
CA LEU A 19 14.47 -2.41 -4.57
C LEU A 19 13.98 -0.97 -4.41
N THR A 20 14.22 -0.13 -5.42
CA THR A 20 13.60 1.20 -5.52
C THR A 20 12.07 1.07 -5.44
N PRO A 21 11.40 1.74 -4.49
CA PRO A 21 9.97 1.60 -4.29
C PRO A 21 9.16 2.17 -5.46
N PRO A 22 7.96 1.63 -5.75
CA PRO A 22 7.16 2.06 -6.89
C PRO A 22 6.76 3.54 -6.85
N GLY A 23 6.63 4.13 -5.65
CA GLY A 23 6.31 5.54 -5.48
C GLY A 23 7.35 6.48 -6.11
N GLU A 24 8.63 6.14 -6.02
CA GLU A 24 9.73 6.88 -6.66
C GLU A 24 9.72 6.73 -8.19
N LYS A 25 9.12 5.64 -8.70
CA LYS A 25 8.92 5.40 -10.14
C LYS A 25 7.60 5.97 -10.66
N GLY A 26 6.88 6.74 -9.87
CA GLY A 26 5.66 7.41 -10.28
C GLY A 26 4.36 6.63 -10.05
N ALA A 27 4.36 5.51 -9.32
CA ALA A 27 3.11 4.84 -8.98
C ALA A 27 2.18 5.79 -8.21
N ASP A 28 0.88 5.74 -8.52
CA ASP A 28 -0.18 6.50 -7.84
C ASP A 28 -0.80 5.70 -6.69
N VAL A 29 -0.84 4.38 -6.87
CA VAL A 29 -1.36 3.41 -5.91
C VAL A 29 -0.39 2.24 -5.79
N VAL A 30 -0.08 1.82 -4.56
CA VAL A 30 0.73 0.63 -4.29
C VAL A 30 -0.03 -0.26 -3.32
N CYS A 31 -0.17 -1.54 -3.66
CA CYS A 31 -0.84 -2.51 -2.82
C CYS A 31 -0.07 -3.83 -2.73
N GLY A 32 -0.49 -4.70 -1.83
CA GLY A 32 0.09 -6.03 -1.68
C GLY A 32 -0.33 -6.67 -0.36
N THR A 33 0.42 -7.68 0.06
CA THR A 33 0.23 -8.38 1.33
C THR A 33 1.35 -8.06 2.30
N THR A 34 1.05 -7.98 3.59
CA THR A 34 2.06 -7.88 4.66
C THR A 34 2.46 -9.25 5.23
N GLN A 35 1.96 -10.36 4.66
CA GLN A 35 2.12 -11.72 5.18
C GLN A 35 3.56 -12.06 5.64
N ARG A 36 4.55 -11.75 4.81
CA ARG A 36 5.96 -12.11 5.08
C ARG A 36 6.59 -11.31 6.21
N PHE A 37 5.90 -10.31 6.76
CA PHE A 37 6.30 -9.59 7.96
C PHE A 37 5.78 -10.30 9.21
N GLY A 38 6.19 -11.55 9.40
CA GLY A 38 5.96 -12.30 10.64
C GLY A 38 4.60 -13.00 10.77
N VAL A 39 3.80 -13.12 9.70
CA VAL A 39 2.51 -13.81 9.72
C VAL A 39 2.64 -15.20 9.07
N PRO A 40 2.18 -16.30 9.70
CA PRO A 40 2.22 -17.63 9.10
C PRO A 40 1.43 -17.73 7.79
N MET A 41 1.76 -18.71 6.94
CA MET A 41 1.04 -18.96 5.68
C MET A 41 -0.45 -19.20 5.89
N GLY A 42 -0.85 -19.79 7.04
CA GLY A 42 -2.25 -19.88 7.46
C GLY A 42 -3.18 -20.58 6.47
N PHE A 43 -2.66 -21.49 5.64
CA PHE A 43 -3.41 -22.09 4.53
C PHE A 43 -4.11 -21.07 3.61
N GLY A 44 -3.50 -19.88 3.47
CA GLY A 44 -4.00 -18.77 2.65
C GLY A 44 -4.37 -17.52 3.43
N GLY A 45 -4.49 -17.55 4.76
CA GLY A 45 -4.78 -16.35 5.56
C GLY A 45 -5.09 -16.61 7.04
N PRO A 46 -5.46 -15.57 7.80
CA PRO A 46 -5.64 -14.19 7.37
C PRO A 46 -4.31 -13.42 7.31
N HIS A 47 -4.14 -12.62 6.26
CA HIS A 47 -3.02 -11.69 6.11
C HIS A 47 -3.58 -10.28 5.91
N ALA A 48 -2.92 -9.27 6.49
CA ALA A 48 -3.32 -7.90 6.22
C ALA A 48 -2.87 -7.51 4.80
N GLY A 49 -3.81 -7.06 3.99
CA GLY A 49 -3.47 -6.32 2.78
C GLY A 49 -2.99 -4.93 3.15
N TYR A 50 -2.03 -4.39 2.39
CA TYR A 50 -1.67 -2.99 2.48
C TYR A 50 -2.11 -2.24 1.23
N LEU A 51 -2.41 -0.95 1.41
CA LEU A 51 -2.76 -0.03 0.34
C LEU A 51 -2.19 1.35 0.68
N ALA A 52 -1.39 1.90 -0.21
CA ALA A 52 -0.89 3.27 -0.14
C ALA A 52 -1.28 4.00 -1.43
N VAL A 53 -1.67 5.26 -1.31
CA VAL A 53 -2.08 6.11 -2.43
C VAL A 53 -1.38 7.47 -2.32
N ARG A 54 -1.25 8.20 -3.42
CA ARG A 54 -0.80 9.60 -3.39
C ARG A 54 -1.82 10.50 -2.66
N GLU A 55 -1.36 11.61 -2.09
CA GLU A 55 -2.18 12.55 -1.27
C GLU A 55 -3.52 12.94 -1.90
N LYS A 56 -3.58 13.08 -3.23
CA LYS A 56 -4.81 13.46 -3.95
C LYS A 56 -5.88 12.37 -4.01
N LEU A 57 -5.54 11.13 -3.64
CA LEU A 57 -6.42 9.96 -3.70
C LEU A 57 -6.92 9.51 -2.32
N GLU A 58 -6.46 10.15 -1.23
CA GLU A 58 -6.79 9.74 0.16
C GLU A 58 -8.29 9.71 0.44
N ARG A 59 -9.05 10.68 -0.09
CA ARG A 59 -10.52 10.75 0.06
C ARG A 59 -11.27 9.59 -0.59
N THR A 60 -10.64 8.92 -1.56
CA THR A 60 -11.19 7.76 -2.27
C THR A 60 -10.67 6.44 -1.72
N MET A 61 -9.82 6.47 -0.69
CA MET A 61 -9.20 5.27 -0.13
C MET A 61 -10.24 4.40 0.58
N PRO A 62 -10.32 3.09 0.27
CA PRO A 62 -11.20 2.17 0.97
C PRO A 62 -10.65 1.79 2.35
N GLY A 63 -11.55 1.35 3.23
CA GLY A 63 -11.16 0.82 4.54
C GLY A 63 -11.02 1.89 5.62
N ARG A 64 -10.16 1.64 6.60
CA ARG A 64 -9.94 2.53 7.75
C ARG A 64 -8.56 3.16 7.65
N LEU A 65 -8.48 4.46 7.91
CA LEU A 65 -7.24 5.21 8.03
C LEU A 65 -7.15 5.78 9.45
N VAL A 66 -6.04 5.52 10.14
CA VAL A 66 -5.77 6.11 11.45
C VAL A 66 -5.32 7.56 11.24
N GLY A 67 -6.01 8.50 11.87
CA GLY A 67 -5.66 9.93 11.88
C GLY A 67 -5.26 10.40 13.27
N VAL A 68 -4.43 11.44 13.33
CA VAL A 68 -4.02 12.08 14.60
C VAL A 68 -5.17 12.94 15.13
N SER A 69 -5.40 12.88 16.44
CA SER A 69 -6.32 13.75 17.20
C SER A 69 -5.68 14.13 18.53
N VAL A 70 -6.25 15.10 19.23
CA VAL A 70 -5.87 15.53 20.58
C VAL A 70 -7.00 15.14 21.54
N ASP A 71 -6.66 14.65 22.73
CA ASP A 71 -7.62 14.41 23.82
C ASP A 71 -7.95 15.71 24.58
N ALA A 72 -8.81 15.63 25.60
CA ALA A 72 -9.35 16.79 26.32
C ALA A 72 -8.46 17.28 27.47
#